data_AF-A0A5S9MDZ8-F1
#
_entry.id   AF-A0A5S9MDZ8-F1
#
_cell.length_a   1.000
_cell.length_b   1.000
_cell.length_c   1.000
_cell.angle_alpha   90.00
_cell.angle_beta   90.00
_cell.angle_gamma   90.00
#
_symmetry.space_group_name_H-M   'P 1'
#
loop_
_entity.id
_entity.type
_entity.pdbx_description
1 polymer ?
#
loop_
_entity_poly.entity_id
_entity_poly.type
_entity_poly.pdbx_seq_one_letter_code
_entity_poly.pdbx_strand_id
1 'polypeptide(L)'
;MNSQSNLTQFLKDSESYKTIPIVETITVDTLSPIQIVEKLKQDIVYLLESKDESSSWSRYSFIGLHPFLTLHDDQKTNTLHVMLRGRKSCKSKS
;
A
#
# COMPACT_ATOMS: atom_id res chain seq x y z
N MET A 1 -1.38 19.57 -10.32
CA MET A 1 -0.06 19.02 -10.72
C MET A 1 -0.29 17.57 -11.08
N ASN A 2 -0.15 17.21 -12.37
CA ASN A 2 -0.26 15.83 -12.79
C ASN A 2 1.14 15.21 -12.69
N SER A 3 1.38 14.43 -11.63
CA SER A 3 2.62 13.68 -11.48
C SER A 3 2.42 12.32 -12.15
N GLN A 4 3.19 12.06 -13.19
CA GLN A 4 3.25 10.80 -13.91
C GLN A 4 4.69 10.29 -13.82
N SER A 5 4.86 9.03 -13.41
CA SER A 5 6.19 8.42 -13.38
C SER A 5 6.78 8.32 -14.80
N ASN A 6 8.03 8.75 -14.96
CA ASN A 6 8.76 8.70 -16.23
C ASN A 6 9.80 7.56 -16.22
N LEU A 7 9.92 6.82 -17.32
CA LEU A 7 10.83 5.68 -17.44
C LEU A 7 12.30 6.06 -17.21
N THR A 8 12.77 7.18 -17.77
CA THR A 8 14.16 7.63 -17.61
C THR A 8 14.48 7.91 -16.14
N GLN A 9 13.55 8.56 -15.42
CA GLN A 9 13.71 8.84 -14.00
C GLN A 9 13.71 7.54 -13.17
N PHE A 10 12.81 6.60 -13.48
CA PHE A 10 12.79 5.29 -12.84
C PHE A 10 14.11 4.54 -13.01
N LEU A 11 14.66 4.49 -14.23
CA LEU A 11 15.92 3.80 -14.50
C LEU A 11 17.07 4.41 -13.70
N LYS A 12 17.15 5.74 -13.65
CA LYS A 12 18.14 6.45 -12.83
C LYS A 12 17.99 6.15 -11.33
N ASP A 13 16.77 6.17 -10.82
CA ASP A 13 16.49 5.90 -9.41
C ASP A 13 16.78 4.43 -9.04
N SER A 14 16.64 3.50 -9.99
CA SER A 14 16.91 2.07 -9.78
C SER A 14 18.36 1.73 -9.54
N GLU A 15 19.29 2.62 -9.90
CA GLU A 15 20.70 2.46 -9.56
C GLU A 15 20.96 2.64 -8.06
N SER A 16 20.09 3.39 -7.36
CA SER A 16 20.29 3.79 -5.97
C SER A 16 19.26 3.24 -4.99
N TYR A 17 18.04 2.95 -5.44
CA TYR A 17 16.91 2.57 -4.58
C TYR A 17 16.36 1.19 -4.90
N LYS A 18 16.06 0.41 -3.85
CA LYS A 18 15.46 -0.93 -3.96
C LYS A 18 13.94 -0.90 -4.11
N THR A 19 13.32 0.22 -3.80
CA THR A 19 11.87 0.42 -3.87
C THR A 19 11.62 1.78 -4.49
N ILE A 20 10.95 1.79 -5.63
CA ILE A 20 10.66 3.00 -6.40
C ILE A 20 9.15 3.05 -6.62
N PRO A 21 8.45 4.09 -6.14
CA PRO A 21 7.02 4.21 -6.33
C PRO A 21 6.70 4.60 -7.78
N ILE A 22 5.76 3.88 -8.39
CA ILE A 22 5.13 4.30 -9.64
C ILE A 22 3.82 4.97 -9.29
N VAL A 23 3.67 6.24 -9.67
CA VAL A 23 2.58 7.11 -9.24
C VAL A 23 1.87 7.68 -10.45
N GLU A 24 0.55 7.59 -10.40
CA GLU A 24 -0.38 8.27 -11.30
C GLU A 24 -1.34 9.11 -10.44
N THR A 25 -1.61 10.34 -10.89
CA THR A 25 -2.55 11.24 -10.21
C THR A 25 -3.83 11.36 -11.04
N ILE A 26 -4.96 11.04 -10.42
CA ILE A 26 -6.28 11.14 -11.03
C ILE A 26 -7.10 12.16 -10.24
N THR A 27 -7.72 13.12 -10.93
CA THR A 27 -8.63 14.08 -10.32
C THR A 27 -10.05 13.50 -10.26
N VAL A 28 -10.60 13.43 -9.05
CA VAL A 28 -11.96 12.93 -8.78
C VAL A 28 -12.62 13.88 -7.79
N ASP A 29 -13.53 14.71 -8.28
CA ASP A 29 -14.10 15.83 -7.49
C ASP A 29 -15.28 15.42 -6.60
N THR A 30 -15.87 14.24 -6.84
CA THR A 30 -17.15 13.84 -6.24
C THR A 30 -17.10 12.59 -5.38
N LEU A 31 -15.93 11.95 -5.25
CA LEU A 31 -15.81 10.67 -4.54
C LEU A 31 -15.12 10.86 -3.18
N SER A 32 -15.79 10.43 -2.12
CA SER A 32 -15.15 10.27 -0.81
C SER A 32 -14.28 9.00 -0.76
N PRO A 33 -13.33 8.90 0.18
CA PRO A 33 -12.47 7.73 0.31
C PRO A 33 -13.25 6.40 0.43
N ILE A 34 -14.33 6.38 1.22
CA ILE A 34 -15.16 5.17 1.36
C ILE A 34 -15.89 4.80 0.05
N GLN A 35 -16.36 5.80 -0.72
CA GLN A 35 -16.99 5.54 -2.02
C GLN A 35 -15.98 4.99 -3.04
N ILE A 36 -14.72 5.42 -2.96
CA ILE A 36 -13.63 4.85 -3.76
C ILE A 36 -13.44 3.38 -3.39
N VAL A 37 -13.33 3.07 -2.10
CA VAL A 37 -13.23 1.70 -1.57
C VAL A 37 -14.40 0.83 -2.07
N GLU A 38 -15.65 1.28 -1.95
CA GLU A 38 -16.82 0.52 -2.40
C GLU A 38 -16.83 0.24 -3.90
N LYS A 39 -16.29 1.16 -4.71
CA LYS A 39 -16.17 1.01 -6.17
C LYS A 39 -15.00 0.10 -6.57
N LEU A 40 -13.95 0.04 -5.76
CA LEU A 40 -12.80 -0.81 -5.97
C LEU A 40 -13.19 -2.26 -5.66
N LYS A 41 -13.49 -3.05 -6.69
CA LYS A 41 -13.74 -4.51 -6.59
C LYS A 41 -12.48 -5.35 -6.31
N GLN A 42 -11.49 -4.75 -5.65
CA GLN A 42 -10.17 -5.33 -5.41
C GLN A 42 -10.06 -5.86 -3.97
N ASP A 43 -9.02 -6.66 -3.69
CA ASP A 43 -8.73 -7.07 -2.31
C ASP A 43 -8.24 -5.86 -1.50
N ILE A 44 -9.18 -5.14 -0.89
CA ILE A 44 -8.89 -4.03 0.01
C ILE A 44 -8.41 -4.61 1.34
N VAL A 45 -7.26 -4.15 1.80
CA VAL A 45 -6.60 -4.61 3.03
C VAL A 45 -6.88 -3.65 4.17
N TYR A 46 -6.83 -2.35 3.89
CA TYR A 46 -7.07 -1.32 4.89
C TYR A 46 -7.57 -0.02 4.24
N LEU A 47 -8.30 0.75 5.03
CA LEU A 47 -8.58 2.17 4.83
C LEU A 47 -8.12 2.89 6.11
N LEU A 48 -7.17 3.82 5.97
CA LEU A 48 -6.68 4.65 7.07
C LEU A 48 -7.11 6.09 6.83
N GLU A 49 -7.84 6.65 7.79
CA GLU A 49 -8.28 8.03 7.80
C GLU A 49 -7.88 8.68 9.12
N SER A 50 -7.37 9.92 9.06
CA SER A 50 -7.06 10.69 10.25
C SER A 50 -8.18 11.70 10.53
N LYS A 51 -8.58 11.80 11.80
CA LYS A 51 -9.59 12.76 12.28
C LYS A 51 -8.97 13.94 13.05
N ASP A 52 -7.65 14.10 13.01
CA ASP A 52 -6.98 15.19 13.70
C ASP A 52 -7.09 16.49 12.88
N GLU A 53 -8.09 17.30 13.17
CA GLU A 53 -8.37 18.56 12.47
C GLU A 53 -7.20 19.56 12.50
N SER A 54 -6.26 19.41 13.43
CA SER A 54 -5.07 20.27 13.54
C SER A 54 -3.91 19.83 12.64
N SER A 55 -3.95 18.61 12.11
CA SER A 55 -2.86 18.02 11.33
C SER A 55 -3.06 18.19 9.83
N SER A 56 -2.02 18.65 9.14
CA SER A 56 -1.99 18.69 7.67
C SER A 56 -2.16 17.31 7.02
N TRP A 57 -1.90 16.22 7.77
CA TRP A 57 -2.05 14.85 7.29
C TRP A 57 -3.49 14.36 7.26
N SER A 58 -4.40 15.02 8.00
CA SER A 58 -5.83 14.64 8.03
C SER A 58 -6.58 14.95 6.75
N ARG A 59 -5.92 15.61 5.79
CA ARG A 59 -6.44 15.79 4.42
C ARG A 59 -6.28 14.57 3.54
N TYR A 60 -5.57 13.54 3.99
CA TYR A 60 -5.25 12.36 3.20
C TYR A 60 -5.85 11.09 3.82
N SER A 61 -6.38 10.24 2.95
CA SER A 61 -6.79 8.88 3.28
C SER A 61 -5.90 7.90 2.53
N PHE A 62 -5.54 6.78 3.18
CA PHE A 62 -4.71 5.74 2.58
C PHE A 62 -5.53 4.46 2.39
N ILE A 63 -5.60 3.98 1.15
CA ILE A 63 -6.27 2.72 0.81
C ILE A 63 -5.18 1.71 0.43
N GLY A 64 -5.12 0.61 1.17
CA GLY A 64 -4.21 -0.50 0.90
C GLY A 64 -4.89 -1.55 0.03
N LEU A 65 -4.30 -1.89 -1.11
CA LEU A 65 -4.82 -2.87 -2.06
C LEU A 65 -3.76 -3.95 -2.32
N HIS A 66 -4.19 -5.18 -2.58
CA HIS A 66 -3.35 -6.24 -3.13
C HIS A 66 -1.97 -6.38 -2.46
N PRO A 67 -1.91 -6.76 -1.18
CA PRO A 67 -0.65 -6.83 -0.45
C PRO A 67 0.21 -7.94 -1.08
N PHE A 68 1.45 -7.63 -1.45
CA PHE A 68 2.37 -8.65 -1.99
C PHE A 68 2.99 -9.50 -0.88
N LEU A 69 2.96 -9.02 0.36
CA LEU A 69 3.51 -9.68 1.54
C LEU A 69 2.56 -9.45 2.73
N THR A 70 2.31 -10.50 3.50
CA THR A 70 1.62 -10.44 4.80
C THR A 70 2.49 -11.13 5.85
N LEU A 71 2.62 -10.47 7.00
CA LEU A 71 3.32 -10.99 8.17
C LEU A 71 2.30 -11.27 9.26
N HIS A 72 2.32 -12.47 9.84
CA HIS A 72 1.44 -12.86 10.93
C HIS A 72 2.25 -13.49 12.06
N ASP A 73 2.21 -12.88 13.23
CA ASP A 73 2.91 -13.36 14.41
C ASP A 73 1.97 -14.22 15.27
N ASP A 74 2.23 -15.53 15.32
CA ASP A 74 1.48 -16.47 16.15
C ASP A 74 2.18 -16.66 17.49
N GLN A 75 1.65 -15.97 18.50
CA GLN A 75 2.16 -16.01 19.87
C GLN A 75 2.05 -17.41 20.52
N LYS A 76 1.11 -18.26 20.08
CA LYS A 76 0.92 -19.59 20.69
C LYS A 76 2.04 -20.56 20.30
N THR A 77 2.48 -20.47 19.06
CA THR A 77 3.57 -21.29 18.52
C THR A 77 4.92 -20.57 18.53
N ASN A 78 4.93 -19.27 18.88
CA ASN A 78 6.06 -18.37 18.81
C ASN A 78 6.67 -18.32 17.39
N THR A 79 5.81 -18.35 16.35
CA THR A 79 6.24 -18.37 14.95
C THR A 79 5.75 -17.15 14.17
N LEU A 80 6.61 -16.63 13.28
CA LEU A 80 6.24 -15.58 12.33
C LEU A 80 5.95 -16.20 10.97
N HIS A 81 4.69 -16.18 10.57
CA HIS A 81 4.27 -16.59 9.26
C HIS A 81 4.48 -15.45 8.26
N VAL A 82 5.24 -15.75 7.21
CA VAL A 82 5.55 -14.82 6.12
C VAL A 82 4.85 -15.34 4.87
N MET A 83 3.81 -14.65 4.40
CA MET A 83 3.03 -15.06 3.23
C MET A 83 3.28 -14.08 2.08
N LEU A 84 3.94 -14.56 1.02
CA LEU A 84 4.09 -13.81 -0.23
C LEU A 84 2.94 -14.15 -1.16
N ARG A 85 2.28 -13.14 -1.70
CA ARG A 85 1.21 -13.31 -2.69
C ARG A 85 1.80 -13.99 -3.93
N GLY A 86 1.29 -15.16 -4.31
CA GLY A 86 1.79 -15.98 -5.41
C GLY A 86 2.87 -17.02 -5.06
N ARG A 87 3.38 -17.07 -3.81
CA ARG A 87 4.29 -18.13 -3.32
C ARG A 87 4.02 -18.46 -1.85
N LYS A 88 3.47 -19.64 -1.56
CA LYS A 88 3.40 -20.14 -0.17
C LYS A 88 4.80 -20.57 0.26
N SER A 89 5.37 -19.92 1.27
CA SER A 89 6.62 -20.34 1.91
C SER A 89 6.47 -20.23 3.42
N CYS A 90 6.20 -21.35 4.09
CA CYS A 90 6.38 -21.45 5.53
C CYS A 90 7.89 -21.44 5.84
N LYS A 91 8.38 -20.46 6.59
CA LYS A 91 9.70 -20.54 7.23
C LYS A 91 9.51 -20.53 8.74
N SER A 92 9.94 -21.60 9.40
CA SER A 92 10.15 -21.62 10.85
C SER A 92 11.32 -20.70 11.19
N LYS A 93 11.18 -19.87 12.24
CA LYS A 93 12.33 -19.20 12.84
C LYS A 93 13.25 -20.28 13.42
N SER A 94 14.50 -20.30 12.98
CA SER A 94 15.58 -21.06 13.62
C SER A 94 16.14 -20.29 14.81
#